data_AF-K1U9R7-F1
#
_entry.id   AF-K1U9R7-F1
#
_cell.length_a   1.000
_cell.length_b   1.000
_cell.length_c   1.000
_cell.angle_alpha   90.00
_cell.angle_beta   90.00
_cell.angle_gamma   90.00
#
_symmetry.space_group_name_H-M   'P 1'
#
loop_
_entity.id
_entity.type
_entity.pdbx_description
1 polymer ?
#
loop_
_entity_poly.entity_id
_entity_poly.type
_entity_poly.pdbx_seq_one_letter_code
_entity_poly.pdbx_strand_id
1 'polypeptide(L)'
;MAFDYDYTGNPALLDRRKVAFFASRVVSPTVEKQALRWAEACCATDRVVISGFQSPLEKSVFELLLKARHPVIWALGRVLYRRYPPAVEEALTEQRILIFAVRNARRIGWQTAQTRNYTIAS
;
A
#
# COMPACT_ATOMS: atom_id res chain seq x y z
N MET A 1 17.21 1.28 -1.00
CA MET A 1 16.78 0.03 -1.69
C MET A 1 16.99 0.25 -3.18
N ALA A 2 17.82 -0.56 -3.85
CA ALA A 2 17.83 -0.59 -5.31
C ALA A 2 16.62 -1.41 -5.77
N PHE A 3 15.80 -0.85 -6.67
CA PHE A 3 14.59 -1.48 -7.18
C PHE A 3 14.92 -2.21 -8.49
N ASP A 4 14.99 -3.54 -8.46
CA ASP A 4 14.94 -4.39 -9.67
C ASP A 4 13.49 -4.59 -10.17
N TYR A 5 12.59 -3.68 -9.78
CA TYR A 5 11.14 -3.82 -9.93
C TYR A 5 10.56 -2.61 -10.64
N ASP A 6 9.61 -2.86 -11.54
CA ASP A 6 8.84 -1.80 -12.20
C ASP A 6 8.08 -0.98 -11.15
N TYR A 7 8.16 0.34 -11.22
CA TYR A 7 7.47 1.25 -10.29
C TYR A 7 6.92 2.49 -10.99
N THR A 8 6.02 3.18 -10.30
CA THR A 8 5.52 4.51 -10.67
C THR A 8 5.19 5.33 -9.41
N GLY A 9 5.18 6.65 -9.52
CA GLY A 9 4.99 7.57 -8.40
C GLY A 9 6.30 8.01 -7.76
N ASN A 10 6.27 8.35 -6.47
CA ASN A 10 7.35 9.06 -5.78
C ASN A 10 8.30 8.12 -5.03
N PRO A 11 9.50 7.80 -5.54
CA PRO A 11 10.46 6.94 -4.86
C PRO A 11 11.02 7.54 -3.56
N ALA A 12 11.00 8.86 -3.37
CA ALA A 12 11.48 9.51 -2.15
C ALA A 12 10.70 9.11 -0.89
N LEU A 13 9.50 8.52 -1.05
CA LEU A 13 8.75 7.94 0.07
C LEU A 13 9.48 6.78 0.74
N LEU A 14 10.42 6.13 0.04
CA LEU A 14 11.23 5.05 0.59
C LEU A 14 12.24 5.53 1.63
N ASP A 15 12.66 6.80 1.57
CA ASP A 15 13.62 7.37 2.52
C ASP A 15 12.95 7.82 3.83
N ARG A 16 11.62 7.85 3.85
CA ARG A 16 10.82 8.21 5.02
C ARG A 16 10.65 7.04 5.99
N ARG A 17 10.27 7.36 7.24
CA ARG A 17 9.91 6.33 8.23
C ARG A 17 8.64 5.63 7.79
N LYS A 18 8.71 4.32 7.60
CA LYS A 18 7.60 3.50 7.09
C LYS A 18 6.96 2.69 8.21
N VAL A 19 5.68 2.37 8.05
CA VAL A 19 4.98 1.37 8.85
C VAL A 19 4.25 0.40 7.92
N ALA A 20 4.54 -0.89 8.08
CA ALA A 20 3.87 -1.92 7.31
C ALA A 20 2.50 -2.23 7.92
N PHE A 21 1.47 -2.34 7.07
CA PHE A 21 0.14 -2.77 7.48
C PHE A 21 -0.25 -4.06 6.76
N PHE A 22 -0.67 -5.06 7.53
CA PHE A 22 -1.18 -6.33 7.03
C PHE A 22 -2.48 -6.67 7.75
N ALA A 23 -3.44 -7.22 7.04
CA ALA A 23 -4.65 -7.74 7.67
C ALA A 23 -5.15 -9.04 7.03
N SER A 24 -5.77 -9.87 7.86
CA SER A 24 -6.51 -11.04 7.41
C SER A 24 -7.63 -10.64 6.43
N ARG A 25 -8.06 -11.59 5.59
CA ARG A 25 -9.21 -11.41 4.69
C ARG A 25 -10.54 -11.37 5.44
N VAL A 26 -10.59 -12.01 6.60
CA VAL A 26 -11.76 -12.07 7.48
C VAL A 26 -11.33 -11.59 8.85
N VAL A 27 -12.02 -10.58 9.36
CA VAL A 27 -11.78 -9.92 10.65
C VAL A 27 -13.12 -9.64 11.32
N SER A 28 -13.12 -9.49 12.64
CA SER A 28 -14.30 -9.03 13.36
C SER A 28 -14.51 -7.53 13.17
N PRO A 29 -15.76 -7.03 13.28
CA PRO A 29 -16.05 -5.59 13.20
C PRO A 29 -15.25 -4.76 14.21
N THR A 30 -14.97 -5.32 15.39
CA THR A 30 -14.15 -4.67 16.42
C THR A 30 -12.72 -4.43 15.95
N VAL A 31 -12.10 -5.43 15.30
CA VAL A 31 -10.74 -5.32 14.75
C VAL A 31 -10.71 -4.33 13.59
N GLU A 32 -11.72 -4.36 12.72
CA GLU A 32 -11.85 -3.38 11.64
C GLU A 32 -11.90 -1.95 12.18
N LYS A 33 -12.76 -1.68 13.18
CA LYS A 33 -12.86 -0.36 13.82
C LYS A 33 -11.54 0.07 14.46
N GLN A 34 -10.83 -0.84 15.12
CA GLN A 34 -9.53 -0.54 15.72
C GLN A 34 -8.47 -0.19 14.67
N ALA A 35 -8.42 -0.94 13.57
CA ALA A 35 -7.49 -0.68 12.47
C ALA A 35 -7.78 0.65 11.76
N LEU A 36 -9.04 1.03 11.58
CA LEU A 36 -9.40 2.33 11.01
C LEU A 36 -9.00 3.48 11.94
N ARG A 37 -9.23 3.35 13.25
CA ARG A 37 -8.73 4.33 14.25
C ARG A 37 -7.21 4.44 14.25
N TRP A 38 -6.51 3.31 14.08
CA TRP A 38 -5.06 3.31 13.93
C TRP A 38 -4.62 4.04 12.66
N ALA A 39 -5.32 3.86 11.54
CA ALA A 39 -5.03 4.55 10.29
C ALA A 39 -5.25 6.06 10.42
N GLU A 40 -6.34 6.50 11.07
CA GLU A 40 -6.58 7.91 11.40
C GLU A 40 -5.45 8.49 12.26
N ALA A 41 -5.00 7.76 13.29
CA ALA A 41 -3.87 8.18 14.11
C ALA A 41 -2.57 8.25 13.31
N CYS A 42 -2.36 7.36 12.33
CA CYS A 42 -1.21 7.43 11.43
C CYS A 42 -1.23 8.68 10.56
N CYS A 43 -2.40 9.14 10.11
CA CYS A 43 -2.56 10.37 9.35
C CYS A 43 -2.07 11.61 10.11
N ALA A 44 -2.07 11.59 11.44
CA ALA A 44 -1.52 12.64 12.29
C ALA A 44 0.02 12.56 12.47
N THR A 45 0.69 11.64 11.78
CA THR A 45 2.14 11.45 11.84
C THR A 45 2.78 11.62 10.48
N ASP A 46 4.11 11.78 10.45
CA ASP A 46 4.89 11.87 9.21
C ASP A 46 5.32 10.48 8.66
N ARG A 47 4.76 9.39 9.21
CA ARG A 47 5.05 8.03 8.73
C ARG A 47 4.44 7.82 7.35
N VAL A 48 4.99 6.88 6.61
CA VAL A 48 4.44 6.40 5.34
C VAL A 48 3.91 4.99 5.55
N VAL A 49 2.64 4.76 5.22
CA VAL A 49 2.08 3.41 5.31
C VAL A 49 2.46 2.60 4.08
N ILE A 50 3.00 1.40 4.26
CA ILE A 50 3.30 0.45 3.19
C ILE A 50 2.46 -0.81 3.33
N SER A 51 1.79 -1.23 2.25
CA SER A 51 0.99 -2.47 2.25
C SER A 51 0.76 -2.98 0.83
N GLY A 52 0.15 -4.17 0.75
CA GLY A 52 -0.36 -4.73 -0.49
C GLY A 52 -1.82 -4.41 -0.80
N PHE A 53 -2.58 -3.86 0.15
CA PHE A 53 -3.98 -3.42 0.00
C PHE A 53 -4.91 -4.45 -0.67
N GLN A 54 -4.79 -5.72 -0.26
CA GLN A 54 -5.47 -6.83 -0.92
C GLN A 54 -6.65 -7.35 -0.12
N SER A 55 -6.54 -7.42 1.21
CA SER A 55 -7.65 -7.83 2.07
C SER A 55 -8.73 -6.74 2.15
N PRO A 56 -9.99 -7.06 2.49
CA PRO A 56 -11.03 -6.05 2.66
C PRO A 56 -10.63 -4.95 3.64
N LEU A 57 -10.06 -5.32 4.80
CA LEU A 57 -9.61 -4.34 5.79
C LEU A 57 -8.44 -3.49 5.27
N GLU A 58 -7.47 -4.10 4.56
CA GLU A 58 -6.38 -3.32 3.96
C GLU A 58 -6.92 -2.30 2.95
N LYS A 59 -7.95 -2.65 2.16
CA LYS A 59 -8.60 -1.72 1.23
C LYS A 59 -9.32 -0.57 1.94
N SER A 60 -10.07 -0.86 3.00
CA SER A 60 -10.71 0.19 3.81
C SER A 60 -9.69 1.18 4.38
N VAL A 61 -8.54 0.67 4.87
CA VAL A 61 -7.42 1.51 5.30
C VAL A 61 -6.85 2.31 4.13
N PHE A 62 -6.62 1.70 2.96
CA PHE A 62 -6.10 2.40 1.78
C PHE A 62 -6.99 3.57 1.36
N GLU A 63 -8.31 3.35 1.30
CA GLU A 63 -9.28 4.39 0.96
C GLU A 63 -9.26 5.54 1.97
N LEU A 64 -9.13 5.24 3.27
CA LEU A 64 -8.99 6.23 4.32
C LEU A 64 -7.72 7.08 4.13
N LEU A 65 -6.58 6.43 3.88
CA LEU A 65 -5.30 7.11 3.68
C LEU A 65 -5.33 8.02 2.44
N LEU A 66 -5.93 7.56 1.34
CA LEU A 66 -6.09 8.36 0.12
C LEU A 66 -6.97 9.60 0.38
N LYS A 67 -8.12 9.42 1.06
CA LYS A 67 -9.02 10.53 1.44
C LYS A 67 -8.36 11.54 2.36
N ALA A 68 -7.55 11.07 3.30
CA ALA A 68 -6.77 11.92 4.21
C ALA A 68 -5.55 12.56 3.55
N ARG A 69 -5.31 12.32 2.25
CA ARG A 69 -4.12 12.73 1.50
C ARG A 69 -2.80 12.29 2.17
N HIS A 70 -2.82 11.18 2.90
CA HIS A 70 -1.64 10.66 3.59
C HIS A 70 -0.69 9.97 2.60
N PRO A 71 0.65 10.08 2.77
CA PRO A 71 1.61 9.40 1.93
C PRO A 71 1.55 7.87 2.09
N VAL A 72 1.60 7.14 0.97
CA VAL A 72 1.39 5.69 0.97
C VAL A 72 2.27 4.98 -0.05
N ILE A 73 2.66 3.74 0.25
CA ILE A 73 3.38 2.87 -0.66
C ILE A 73 2.55 1.60 -0.90
N TRP A 74 2.26 1.32 -2.17
CA TRP A 74 1.47 0.17 -2.60
C TRP A 74 2.33 -0.85 -3.33
N ALA A 75 2.59 -1.99 -2.68
CA ALA A 75 3.32 -3.09 -3.26
C ALA A 75 2.37 -4.06 -3.99
N LEU A 76 2.65 -4.35 -5.26
CA LEU A 76 1.89 -5.28 -6.09
C LEU A 76 2.61 -6.62 -6.21
N GLY A 77 1.86 -7.72 -6.04
CA GLY A 77 2.33 -9.08 -6.36
C GLY A 77 2.15 -9.44 -7.84
N ARG A 78 2.09 -8.43 -8.71
CA ARG A 78 1.84 -8.49 -10.15
C ARG A 78 2.44 -7.25 -10.82
N VAL A 79 2.50 -7.26 -12.16
CA VAL A 79 2.83 -6.07 -12.96
C VAL A 79 1.97 -4.85 -12.60
N LEU A 80 2.47 -3.64 -12.88
CA LEU A 80 1.73 -2.39 -12.70
C LEU A 80 0.39 -2.42 -13.46
N TYR A 81 -0.62 -1.72 -12.94
CA TYR A 81 -1.88 -1.54 -13.66
C TYR A 81 -1.68 -0.54 -14.81
N ARG A 82 -2.44 -0.73 -15.90
CA ARG A 82 -2.45 0.22 -17.03
C ARG A 82 -3.23 1.50 -16.72
N ARG A 83 -4.18 1.43 -15.78
CA ARG A 83 -5.04 2.54 -15.33
C ARG A 83 -5.32 2.34 -13.85
N TYR A 84 -5.27 3.42 -13.08
CA TYR A 84 -5.64 3.41 -11.67
C TYR A 84 -6.98 4.11 -11.46
N PRO A 85 -7.66 3.85 -10.31
CA PRO A 85 -8.83 4.63 -9.92
C PRO A 85 -8.48 6.12 -9.75
N PRO A 86 -9.45 7.05 -9.93
CA PRO A 86 -9.17 8.49 -9.87
C PRO A 86 -8.42 8.97 -8.63
N ALA A 87 -8.77 8.47 -7.44
CA ALA A 87 -8.10 8.83 -6.19
C ALA A 87 -6.61 8.43 -6.15
N VAL A 88 -6.23 7.38 -6.87
CA VAL A 88 -4.84 6.93 -6.99
C VAL A 88 -4.09 7.76 -8.03
N GLU A 89 -4.73 8.09 -9.16
CA GLU A 89 -4.15 8.99 -10.17
C GLU A 89 -3.91 10.40 -9.60
N GLU A 90 -4.83 10.89 -8.77
CA GLU A 90 -4.65 12.14 -8.00
C GLU A 90 -3.45 12.04 -7.05
N ALA A 91 -3.35 10.96 -6.26
CA ALA A 91 -2.21 10.76 -5.37
C ALA A 91 -0.86 10.62 -6.11
N LEU A 92 -0.86 10.04 -7.31
CA LEU A 92 0.31 9.97 -8.21
C LEU A 92 0.71 11.35 -8.69
N THR A 93 -0.26 12.15 -9.14
CA THR A 93 -0.05 13.54 -9.58
C THR A 93 0.52 14.39 -8.44
N GLU A 94 0.02 14.20 -7.23
CA GLU A 94 0.46 14.92 -6.02
C GLU A 94 1.76 14.39 -5.41
N GLN A 95 2.40 13.37 -6.02
CA GLN A 95 3.64 12.75 -5.52
C GLN A 95 3.52 12.18 -4.09
N ARG A 96 2.32 11.75 -3.69
CA ARG A 96 2.03 11.18 -2.36
C ARG A 96 1.96 9.66 -2.35
N ILE A 97 2.06 9.01 -3.50
CA ILE A 97 2.06 7.55 -3.59
C ILE A 97 3.25 7.03 -4.37
N LEU A 98 3.76 5.87 -3.95
CA LEU A 98 4.64 5.02 -4.71
C LEU A 98 3.95 3.67 -4.93
N ILE A 99 3.99 3.17 -6.17
CA ILE A 99 3.43 1.86 -6.52
C ILE A 99 4.54 1.06 -7.19
N PHE A 100 4.79 -0.17 -6.72
CA PHE A 100 5.84 -1.01 -7.29
C PHE A 100 5.41 -2.47 -7.43
N ALA A 101 5.94 -3.15 -8.44
CA ALA A 101 5.64 -4.54 -8.76
C ALA A 101 6.76 -5.47 -8.27
N VAL A 102 6.52 -6.21 -7.19
CA VAL A 102 7.51 -7.14 -6.61
C VAL A 102 7.82 -8.33 -7.53
N ARG A 103 6.94 -8.62 -8.48
CA ARG A 103 7.21 -9.56 -9.58
C ARG A 103 6.41 -9.17 -10.80
N ASN A 104 7.00 -9.41 -11.97
CA ASN A 104 6.34 -9.22 -13.26
C ASN A 104 5.41 -10.39 -13.65
N ALA A 105 4.65 -10.90 -12.67
CA ALA A 105 3.59 -11.87 -12.92
C ALA A 105 2.31 -11.16 -13.38
N ARG A 106 1.60 -11.72 -14.38
CA ARG A 106 0.33 -11.13 -14.87
C ARG A 106 -0.81 -11.26 -13.86
N ARG A 107 -0.86 -12.36 -13.09
CA ARG A 107 -1.89 -12.66 -12.08
C ARG A 107 -1.28 -12.84 -10.69
N ILE A 108 -2.02 -12.46 -9.65
CA ILE A 108 -1.63 -12.66 -8.26
C ILE A 108 -1.85 -14.13 -7.91
N GLY A 109 -0.81 -14.78 -7.37
CA GLY A 109 -0.87 -16.11 -6.79
C GLY A 109 -0.35 -16.11 -5.36
N TRP A 110 -0.42 -17.26 -4.69
CA TRP A 110 0.06 -17.41 -3.32
C TRP A 110 1.55 -17.04 -3.19
N GLN A 111 2.39 -17.56 -4.09
CA GLN A 111 3.83 -17.29 -4.11
C GLN A 111 4.17 -15.81 -4.35
N THR A 112 3.45 -15.15 -5.25
CA THR A 112 3.69 -13.73 -5.54
C THR A 112 3.20 -12.83 -4.40
N ALA A 113 2.10 -13.21 -3.73
CA ALA A 113 1.63 -12.55 -2.51
C ALA A 113 2.63 -12.72 -1.36
N GLN A 114 3.22 -13.91 -1.19
CA GLN A 114 4.24 -14.16 -0.17
C GLN A 114 5.52 -13.36 -0.42
N THR A 115 6.02 -13.35 -1.66
CA THR A 115 7.20 -12.55 -2.05
C THR A 115 6.96 -11.05 -1.79
N ARG A 116 5.78 -10.57 -2.18
CA ARG A 116 5.34 -9.19 -1.89
C ARG A 116 5.33 -8.91 -0.39
N ASN A 117 4.74 -9.79 0.42
CA ASN A 117 4.66 -9.60 1.87
C ASN A 117 6.05 -9.55 2.52
N TYR A 118 6.96 -10.42 2.08
CA TYR A 118 8.35 -10.40 2.53
C TYR A 118 9.02 -9.07 2.21
N THR A 119 8.84 -8.56 0.99
CA THR A 119 9.42 -7.28 0.54
C THR A 119 8.85 -6.08 1.30
N ILE A 120 7.58 -6.12 1.70
CA ILE A 120 6.97 -5.06 2.54
C ILE A 120 7.56 -5.07 3.96
N ALA A 121 7.93 -6.24 4.47
CA ALA A 121 8.39 -6.43 5.86
C ALA A 121 9.90 -6.28 6.06
N SER A 122 10.69 -6.31 4.98
CA SER A 122 12.15 -6.12 4.98
C SER A 122 12.54 -4.64 5.01
#